data_AF-A0A8G2IUU9-F1
#
_entry.id   AF-A0A8G2IUU9-F1
#
_cell.length_a   1.000
_cell.length_b   1.000
_cell.length_c   1.000
_cell.angle_alpha   90.00
_cell.angle_beta   90.00
_cell.angle_gamma   90.00
#
_symmetry.space_group_name_H-M   'P 1'
#
loop_
_entity.id
_entity.type
_entity.pdbx_description
1 polymer ?
#
loop_
_entity_poly.entity_id
_entity_poly.type
_entity_poly.pdbx_seq_one_letter_code
_entity_poly.pdbx_strand_id
1 'polypeptide(L)'
;MSDGTREEEPPTHYLRQDNDGSGTQVWRIQDSEAVRLGVSNPEQGAGTYIKRGKRASIWAAFREDTPWFTPGGPETGPFHRLDLPPAHYYRRIARPLNGSFAHPKNPDAGEERDTIAVGAGQARALTHHLDRICQTVHPHTETLGVYGHEIRNLLILAATEVEAHWRGVLVANGRSGQKLNTNDYVRLLPVMRLDQYAVGFRPYPWLTPIRPFAGWNSQDPTKTLPWYDAYNRVKHDRETQFSDARLEHTFNAVAACVIMLAAQYTPSIGLGGHSDLSSFFQFAETPEWTPEQSYASISHDQDGRWVPVDHPALVRK
;
A
#
# COMPACT_ATOMS: atom_id res chain seq x y z
N MET A 1 6.26 50.73 -9.42
CA MET A 1 6.75 49.45 -9.97
C MET A 1 6.85 48.51 -8.80
N SER A 2 5.80 47.71 -8.58
CA SER A 2 5.73 46.78 -7.44
C SER A 2 6.66 45.61 -7.71
N ASP A 3 7.59 45.42 -6.78
CA ASP A 3 8.46 44.27 -6.66
C ASP A 3 7.60 43.01 -6.57
N GLY A 4 7.60 42.23 -7.64
CA GLY A 4 6.90 40.95 -7.70
C GLY A 4 7.70 39.96 -6.88
N THR A 5 7.28 39.73 -5.63
CA THR A 5 7.59 38.51 -4.89
C THR A 5 7.30 37.33 -5.80
N ARG A 6 8.34 36.78 -6.43
CA ARG A 6 8.31 35.44 -7.02
C ARG A 6 7.94 34.53 -5.86
N GLU A 7 6.73 33.98 -5.89
CA GLU A 7 6.44 32.77 -5.13
C GLU A 7 7.56 31.78 -5.48
N GLU A 8 8.44 31.49 -4.53
CA GLU A 8 9.41 30.41 -4.70
C GLU A 8 8.60 29.15 -5.00
N GLU A 9 8.74 28.61 -6.22
CA GLU A 9 8.14 27.33 -6.57
C GLU A 9 8.51 26.33 -5.48
N PRO A 10 7.53 25.57 -4.94
CA PRO A 10 7.80 24.64 -3.86
C PRO A 10 8.92 23.68 -4.31
N PRO A 11 9.94 23.44 -3.47
CA PRO A 11 11.08 22.61 -3.85
C PRO A 11 10.60 21.24 -4.33
N THR A 12 10.95 20.88 -5.57
CA THR A 12 10.64 19.59 -6.16
C THR A 12 11.71 18.58 -5.71
N HIS A 13 11.25 17.53 -5.03
CA HIS A 13 12.10 16.46 -4.53
C HIS A 13 12.10 15.31 -5.53
N TYR A 14 13.27 14.72 -5.74
CA TYR A 14 13.49 13.66 -6.71
C TYR A 14 14.19 12.48 -6.06
N LEU A 15 13.80 11.28 -6.47
CA LEU A 15 14.56 10.06 -6.25
C LEU A 15 15.37 9.78 -7.51
N ARG A 16 16.70 9.76 -7.39
CA ARG A 16 17.58 9.22 -8.42
C ARG A 16 17.78 7.73 -8.16
N GLN A 17 17.60 6.91 -9.19
CA GLN A 17 18.01 5.52 -9.17
C GLN A 17 19.29 5.36 -10.00
N ASP A 18 20.26 4.59 -9.50
CA ASP A 18 21.43 4.25 -10.30
C ASP A 18 21.02 3.41 -11.53
N ASN A 19 21.75 3.55 -12.64
CA ASN A 19 21.39 2.90 -13.91
C ASN A 19 21.40 1.37 -13.84
N ASP A 20 22.13 0.80 -12.87
CA ASP A 20 22.17 -0.62 -12.56
C ASP A 20 21.18 -1.03 -11.46
N GLY A 21 20.40 -0.09 -10.93
CA GLY A 21 19.45 -0.29 -9.84
C GLY A 21 20.06 -0.54 -8.46
N SER A 22 21.39 -0.41 -8.32
CA SER A 22 22.12 -0.79 -7.09
C SER A 22 21.95 0.19 -5.94
N GLY A 23 21.63 1.44 -6.23
CA GLY A 23 21.52 2.51 -5.24
C GLY A 23 20.47 3.54 -5.59
N THR A 24 19.97 4.21 -4.56
CA THR A 24 19.04 5.33 -4.70
C THR A 24 19.50 6.53 -3.88
N GLN A 25 19.16 7.72 -4.38
CA GLN A 25 19.55 8.99 -3.77
C GLN A 25 18.37 9.95 -3.79
N VAL A 26 18.19 10.70 -2.70
CA VAL A 26 17.15 11.72 -2.62
C VAL A 26 17.78 13.08 -2.90
N TRP A 27 17.17 13.85 -3.79
CA TRP A 27 17.64 15.15 -4.25
C TRP A 27 16.57 16.22 -4.08
N ARG A 28 17.00 17.43 -3.73
CA ARG A 28 16.21 18.65 -3.91
C ARG A 28 16.74 19.35 -5.15
N ILE A 29 15.90 19.54 -6.16
CA ILE A 29 16.29 20.15 -7.44
C ILE A 29 15.49 21.43 -7.63
N GLN A 30 16.18 22.52 -7.89
CA GLN A 30 15.62 23.82 -8.23
C GLN A 30 16.31 24.31 -9.50
N ASP A 31 15.81 25.39 -10.10
CA ASP A 31 16.39 25.91 -11.34
C ASP A 31 17.84 26.43 -11.16
N SER A 32 18.17 26.98 -9.99
CA SER A 32 19.52 27.51 -9.71
C SER A 32 20.53 26.44 -9.30
N GLU A 33 20.09 25.43 -8.54
CA GLU A 33 20.94 24.41 -7.93
C GLU A 33 20.20 23.11 -7.65
N ALA A 34 20.98 22.04 -7.47
CA ALA A 34 20.50 20.76 -7.02
C ALA A 34 21.40 20.20 -5.92
N VAL A 35 20.78 19.67 -4.88
CA VAL A 35 21.46 19.23 -3.66
C VAL A 35 21.03 17.80 -3.32
N ARG A 36 22.01 16.90 -3.15
CA ARG A 36 21.77 15.57 -2.59
C ARG A 36 21.47 15.70 -1.10
N LEU A 37 20.32 15.20 -0.69
CA LEU A 37 19.90 15.19 0.71
C LEU A 37 20.54 14.02 1.46
N GLY A 38 20.73 14.17 2.77
CA GLY A 38 21.33 13.14 3.62
C GLY A 38 22.86 13.06 3.59
N VAL A 39 23.52 14.04 2.98
CA VAL A 39 24.99 14.13 2.91
C VAL A 39 25.48 15.37 3.67
N SER A 40 26.55 15.22 4.46
CA SER A 40 27.20 16.36 5.13
C SER A 40 28.02 17.17 4.13
N ASN A 41 27.91 18.51 4.19
CA ASN A 41 28.58 19.46 3.29
C ASN A 41 28.44 19.08 1.80
N PRO A 42 27.20 18.98 1.27
CA PRO A 42 26.96 18.47 -0.08
C PRO A 42 27.67 19.28 -1.17
N GLU A 43 27.92 20.56 -0.93
CA GLU A 43 28.64 21.47 -1.84
C GLU A 43 30.12 21.14 -2.03
N GLN A 44 30.71 20.38 -1.11
CA GLN A 44 32.12 19.96 -1.17
C GLN A 44 32.29 18.55 -1.75
N GLY A 45 31.20 17.80 -1.94
CA GLY A 45 31.24 16.43 -2.43
C GLY A 45 31.04 16.33 -3.94
N ALA A 46 31.87 15.54 -4.61
CA ALA A 46 31.68 15.22 -6.02
C ALA A 46 30.36 14.45 -6.21
N GLY A 47 29.51 14.93 -7.11
CA GLY A 47 28.21 14.29 -7.40
C GLY A 47 27.18 14.41 -6.27
N THR A 48 27.34 15.37 -5.35
CA THR A 48 26.35 15.65 -4.28
C THR A 48 25.77 17.05 -4.31
N TYR A 49 26.31 17.93 -5.16
CA TYR A 49 25.80 19.27 -5.43
C TYR A 49 26.06 19.64 -6.89
N ILE A 50 25.08 20.25 -7.54
CA ILE A 50 25.18 20.74 -8.92
C ILE A 50 24.65 22.16 -8.96
N LYS A 51 25.41 23.06 -9.58
CA LYS A 51 25.01 24.46 -9.79
C LYS A 51 24.72 24.68 -11.26
N ARG A 52 23.59 25.31 -11.58
CA ARG A 52 23.25 25.67 -12.96
C ARG A 52 24.31 26.59 -13.58
N GLY A 53 24.76 27.59 -12.82
CA GLY A 53 25.73 28.57 -13.31
C GLY A 53 25.19 29.33 -14.53
N LYS A 54 25.95 29.36 -15.63
CA LYS A 54 25.57 30.03 -16.89
C LYS A 54 24.83 29.13 -17.88
N ARG A 55 24.50 27.88 -17.50
CA ARG A 55 23.90 26.89 -18.39
C ARG A 55 22.42 27.16 -18.62
N ALA A 56 21.89 26.57 -19.69
CA ALA A 56 20.50 26.76 -20.09
C ALA A 56 19.50 26.34 -18.99
N SER A 57 19.78 25.26 -18.27
CA SER A 57 18.94 24.75 -17.17
C SER A 57 19.78 23.94 -16.16
N ILE A 58 19.20 23.62 -15.00
CA ILE A 58 19.82 22.70 -14.04
C ILE A 58 20.07 21.31 -14.64
N TRP A 59 19.18 20.83 -15.51
CA TRP A 59 19.32 19.54 -16.20
C TRP A 59 20.47 19.52 -17.22
N ALA A 60 20.77 20.66 -17.85
CA ALA A 60 21.96 20.78 -18.68
C ALA A 60 23.24 20.66 -17.83
N ALA A 61 23.27 21.26 -16.63
CA ALA A 61 24.39 21.10 -15.70
C ALA A 61 24.57 19.64 -15.28
N PHE A 62 23.49 18.94 -14.92
CA PHE A 62 23.56 17.52 -14.61
C PHE A 62 24.15 16.66 -15.74
N ARG A 63 23.75 16.91 -16.99
CA ARG A 63 24.24 16.15 -18.16
C ARG A 63 25.72 16.39 -18.44
N GLU A 64 26.21 17.60 -18.20
CA GLU A 64 27.63 17.94 -18.39
C GLU A 64 28.49 17.43 -17.23
N ASP A 65 27.99 17.56 -16.00
CA ASP A 65 28.79 17.35 -14.79
C ASP A 65 28.70 15.90 -14.26
N THR A 66 27.82 15.05 -14.83
CA THR A 66 27.62 13.67 -14.36
C THR A 66 27.47 12.65 -15.50
N PRO A 67 27.91 11.40 -15.30
CA PRO A 67 27.76 10.33 -16.31
C PRO A 67 26.39 9.65 -16.27
N TRP A 68 25.40 10.20 -15.56
CA TRP A 68 24.18 9.47 -15.21
C TRP A 68 23.13 9.43 -16.31
N PHE A 69 23.24 10.30 -17.31
CA PHE A 69 22.23 10.45 -18.37
C PHE A 69 22.59 9.59 -19.58
N THR A 70 21.64 8.76 -20.00
CA THR A 70 21.79 7.96 -21.22
C THR A 70 21.46 8.81 -22.46
N PRO A 71 22.27 8.75 -23.54
CA PRO A 71 21.95 9.42 -24.80
C PRO A 71 20.57 9.03 -25.34
N GLY A 72 19.75 10.02 -25.68
CA GLY A 72 18.38 9.80 -26.17
C GLY A 72 17.34 9.42 -25.10
N GLY A 73 17.73 9.42 -23.81
CA GLY A 73 16.82 9.19 -22.68
C GLY A 73 15.94 10.41 -22.34
N PRO A 74 15.08 10.28 -21.31
CA PRO A 74 14.23 11.36 -20.82
C PRO A 74 15.04 12.59 -20.40
N GLU A 75 14.43 13.78 -20.46
CA GLU A 75 15.11 15.03 -20.08
C GLU A 75 15.57 15.04 -18.62
N THR A 76 14.80 14.43 -17.72
CA THR A 76 15.15 14.28 -16.29
C THR A 76 16.09 13.10 -16.04
N GLY A 77 16.43 12.30 -17.06
CA GLY A 77 17.32 11.15 -16.93
C GLY A 77 16.85 10.17 -15.84
N PRO A 78 17.73 9.75 -14.92
CA PRO A 78 17.41 8.77 -13.87
C PRO A 78 16.64 9.36 -12.66
N PHE A 79 16.15 10.59 -12.76
CA PHE A 79 15.47 11.29 -11.67
C PHE A 79 13.95 11.17 -11.80
N HIS A 80 13.34 10.65 -10.74
CA HIS A 80 11.91 10.46 -10.58
C HIS A 80 11.36 11.48 -9.58
N ARG A 81 10.42 12.32 -10.01
CA ARG A 81 9.84 13.34 -9.11
C ARG A 81 8.94 12.67 -8.08
N LEU A 82 9.23 12.83 -6.79
CA LEU A 82 8.46 12.20 -5.72
C LEU A 82 7.08 12.86 -5.56
N ASP A 83 6.06 12.03 -5.32
CA ASP A 83 4.69 12.48 -5.01
C ASP A 83 4.59 13.11 -3.61
N LEU A 84 5.48 12.71 -2.70
CA LEU A 84 5.60 13.25 -1.35
C LEU A 84 6.99 13.84 -1.11
N PRO A 85 7.10 14.92 -0.32
CA PRO A 85 8.39 15.36 0.17
C PRO A 85 9.05 14.25 1.00
N PRO A 86 10.39 14.27 1.12
CA PRO A 86 11.09 13.32 1.98
C PRO A 86 10.60 13.42 3.44
N ALA A 87 10.67 12.29 4.13
CA ALA A 87 10.13 12.07 5.46
C ALA A 87 8.60 12.26 5.59
N HIS A 88 7.84 12.38 4.49
CA HIS A 88 6.39 12.39 4.53
C HIS A 88 5.81 11.04 4.10
N TYR A 89 4.68 10.66 4.69
CA TYR A 89 4.03 9.39 4.42
C TYR A 89 2.52 9.45 4.68
N TYR A 90 1.77 8.54 4.07
CA TYR A 90 0.35 8.39 4.34
C TYR A 90 0.11 7.41 5.49
N ARG A 91 -0.71 7.80 6.47
CA ARG A 91 -1.01 6.99 7.65
C ARG A 91 -1.65 5.65 7.26
N ARG A 92 -1.21 4.57 7.91
CA ARG A 92 -1.69 3.19 7.68
C ARG A 92 -1.67 2.76 6.21
N ILE A 93 -0.72 3.25 5.43
CA ILE A 93 -0.60 2.90 4.01
C ILE A 93 0.88 2.59 3.73
N ALA A 94 1.16 1.33 3.40
CA ALA A 94 2.50 0.91 3.05
C ALA A 94 2.88 1.33 1.62
N ARG A 95 4.14 1.75 1.44
CA ARG A 95 4.78 2.05 0.15
C ARG A 95 6.22 1.59 0.13
N PRO A 96 6.84 1.39 -1.04
CA PRO A 96 8.29 1.22 -1.14
C PRO A 96 9.03 2.35 -0.43
N LEU A 97 10.19 2.03 0.16
CA LEU A 97 11.08 3.02 0.75
C LEU A 97 12.27 3.26 -0.18
N ASN A 98 12.54 4.53 -0.51
CA ASN A 98 13.65 4.94 -1.35
C ASN A 98 13.71 4.17 -2.68
N GLY A 99 12.56 3.86 -3.29
CA GLY A 99 12.47 3.10 -4.54
C GLY A 99 12.78 1.61 -4.42
N SER A 100 12.99 1.07 -3.21
CA SER A 100 13.14 -0.36 -3.00
C SER A 100 11.78 -1.05 -2.97
N PHE A 101 11.43 -1.70 -4.08
CA PHE A 101 10.17 -2.43 -4.23
C PHE A 101 10.12 -3.74 -3.45
N ALA A 102 11.27 -4.30 -3.08
CA ALA A 102 11.37 -5.56 -2.34
C ALA A 102 10.86 -5.43 -0.90
N HIS A 103 10.97 -4.24 -0.31
CA HIS A 103 10.71 -4.01 1.10
C HIS A 103 9.87 -2.74 1.28
N PRO A 104 8.54 -2.82 1.04
CA PRO A 104 7.67 -1.72 1.41
C PRO A 104 7.82 -1.44 2.91
N LYS A 105 7.52 -0.21 3.30
CA LYS A 105 7.54 0.27 4.68
C LYS A 105 6.26 1.04 4.95
N ASN A 106 5.79 0.93 6.18
CA ASN A 106 4.93 1.95 6.76
C ASN A 106 5.69 2.61 7.94
N PRO A 107 5.99 3.92 7.86
CA PRO A 107 6.65 4.65 8.93
C PRO A 107 5.92 4.65 10.29
N ASP A 108 4.58 4.60 10.33
CA ASP A 108 3.82 4.59 11.60
C ASP A 108 3.67 3.21 12.23
N ALA A 109 4.20 2.14 11.62
CA ALA A 109 4.00 0.79 12.13
C ALA A 109 4.50 0.61 13.59
N GLY A 110 5.50 1.40 14.00
CA GLY A 110 5.99 1.43 15.38
C GLY A 110 5.00 2.06 16.38
N GLU A 111 4.21 3.04 15.95
CA GLU A 111 3.17 3.70 16.75
C GLU A 111 1.87 2.89 16.75
N GLU A 112 1.62 2.13 15.68
CA GLU A 112 0.40 1.32 15.47
C GLU A 112 0.51 -0.12 16.00
N ARG A 113 1.46 -0.42 16.89
CA ARG A 113 1.75 -1.79 17.38
C ARG A 113 0.51 -2.49 17.95
N ASP A 114 -0.29 -1.79 18.76
CA ASP A 114 -1.48 -2.37 19.36
C ASP A 114 -2.54 -2.68 18.30
N THR A 115 -2.77 -1.75 17.37
CA THR A 115 -3.66 -1.96 16.22
C THR A 115 -3.21 -3.17 15.39
N ILE A 116 -1.91 -3.27 15.09
CA ILE A 116 -1.32 -4.38 14.32
C ILE A 116 -1.53 -5.71 15.07
N ALA A 117 -1.24 -5.73 16.37
CA ALA A 117 -1.37 -6.92 17.19
C ALA A 117 -2.83 -7.41 17.26
N VAL A 118 -3.79 -6.49 17.42
CA VAL A 118 -5.22 -6.82 17.41
C VAL A 118 -5.65 -7.37 16.05
N GLY A 119 -5.33 -6.68 14.95
CA GLY A 119 -5.69 -7.11 13.60
C GLY A 119 -5.06 -8.46 13.21
N ALA A 120 -3.78 -8.66 13.52
CA ALA A 120 -3.10 -9.94 13.31
C ALA A 120 -3.69 -11.06 14.19
N GLY A 121 -4.10 -10.73 15.42
CA GLY A 121 -4.83 -11.65 16.30
C GLY A 121 -6.16 -12.11 15.70
N GLN A 122 -6.96 -11.17 15.18
CA GLN A 122 -8.22 -11.47 14.50
C GLN A 122 -8.00 -12.30 13.25
N ALA A 123 -7.05 -11.90 12.39
CA ALA A 123 -6.70 -12.67 11.19
C ALA A 123 -6.30 -14.12 11.54
N ARG A 124 -5.54 -14.33 12.62
CA ARG A 124 -5.18 -15.68 13.09
C ARG A 124 -6.40 -16.48 13.53
N ALA A 125 -7.30 -15.88 14.31
CA ALA A 125 -8.54 -16.54 14.75
C ALA A 125 -9.43 -16.94 13.55
N LEU A 126 -9.61 -16.03 12.59
CA LEU A 126 -10.37 -16.30 11.36
C LEU A 126 -9.72 -17.41 10.52
N THR A 127 -8.39 -17.44 10.46
CA THR A 127 -7.62 -18.47 9.74
C THR A 127 -7.79 -19.85 10.37
N HIS A 128 -7.70 -19.97 11.70
CA HIS A 128 -7.97 -21.23 12.38
C HIS A 128 -9.42 -21.70 12.20
N HIS A 129 -10.39 -20.77 12.18
CA HIS A 129 -11.78 -21.12 11.90
C HIS A 129 -11.94 -21.64 10.46
N LEU A 130 -11.30 -21.00 9.48
CA LEU A 130 -11.27 -21.49 8.10
C LEU A 130 -10.66 -22.90 8.02
N ASP A 131 -9.51 -23.12 8.66
CA ASP A 131 -8.84 -24.42 8.64
C ASP A 131 -9.72 -25.53 9.25
N ARG A 132 -10.42 -25.23 10.35
CA ARG A 132 -11.39 -26.17 10.95
C ARG A 132 -12.55 -26.49 10.00
N ILE A 133 -13.07 -25.52 9.26
CA ILE A 133 -14.09 -25.77 8.24
C ILE A 133 -13.51 -26.67 7.14
N CYS A 134 -12.27 -26.42 6.72
CA CYS A 134 -11.60 -27.19 5.67
C CYS A 134 -11.28 -28.64 6.07
N GLN A 135 -11.17 -28.95 7.37
CA GLN A 135 -11.09 -30.33 7.87
C GLN A 135 -12.39 -31.13 7.65
N THR A 136 -13.53 -30.44 7.50
CA THR A 136 -14.83 -31.07 7.22
C THR A 136 -15.18 -30.99 5.73
N VAL A 137 -14.93 -29.84 5.11
CA VAL A 137 -15.19 -29.58 3.68
C VAL A 137 -13.85 -29.34 2.99
N HIS A 138 -13.31 -30.37 2.34
CA HIS A 138 -12.05 -30.25 1.62
C HIS A 138 -12.14 -29.12 0.57
N PRO A 139 -11.24 -28.12 0.59
CA PRO A 139 -11.36 -26.98 -0.30
C PRO A 139 -10.88 -27.34 -1.71
N HIS A 140 -11.80 -27.46 -2.66
CA HIS A 140 -11.56 -27.81 -4.06
C HIS A 140 -12.56 -27.07 -4.95
N THR A 141 -12.29 -26.93 -6.25
CA THR A 141 -13.18 -26.22 -7.19
C THR A 141 -14.63 -26.72 -7.13
N GLU A 142 -14.81 -28.03 -6.91
CA GLU A 142 -16.12 -28.69 -6.77
C GLU A 142 -16.85 -28.38 -5.44
N THR A 143 -16.12 -28.02 -4.39
CA THR A 143 -16.68 -27.82 -3.03
C THR A 143 -16.70 -26.36 -2.60
N LEU A 144 -16.07 -25.45 -3.35
CA LEU A 144 -16.08 -24.01 -3.07
C LEU A 144 -17.50 -23.41 -3.03
N GLY A 145 -18.46 -24.04 -3.72
CA GLY A 145 -19.88 -23.66 -3.68
C GLY A 145 -20.65 -24.13 -2.45
N VAL A 146 -20.07 -24.98 -1.59
CA VAL A 146 -20.72 -25.47 -0.37
C VAL A 146 -20.96 -24.30 0.60
N TYR A 147 -22.11 -24.34 1.26
CA TYR A 147 -22.52 -23.37 2.27
C TYR A 147 -23.01 -24.09 3.53
N GLY A 148 -23.03 -23.38 4.65
CA GLY A 148 -23.41 -23.93 5.94
C GLY A 148 -23.29 -22.90 7.05
N HIS A 149 -23.74 -23.24 8.26
CA HIS A 149 -23.80 -22.27 9.35
C HIS A 149 -22.41 -21.76 9.76
N GLU A 150 -21.42 -22.65 9.82
CA GLU A 150 -20.04 -22.28 10.14
C GLU A 150 -19.41 -21.40 9.06
N ILE A 151 -19.67 -21.71 7.79
CA ILE A 151 -19.21 -20.93 6.63
C ILE A 151 -19.85 -19.53 6.67
N ARG A 152 -21.15 -19.44 6.91
CA ARG A 152 -21.85 -18.15 7.11
C ARG A 152 -21.26 -17.34 8.24
N ASN A 153 -21.04 -17.96 9.39
CA ASN A 153 -20.54 -17.26 10.57
C ASN A 153 -19.14 -16.71 10.29
N LEU A 154 -18.27 -17.51 9.65
CA LEU A 154 -16.94 -17.04 9.24
C LEU A 154 -17.03 -15.91 8.21
N LEU A 155 -17.93 -15.99 7.23
CA LEU A 155 -18.11 -14.92 6.22
C LEU A 155 -18.48 -13.61 6.89
N ILE A 156 -19.41 -13.63 7.85
CA ILE A 156 -19.83 -12.43 8.58
C ILE A 156 -18.66 -11.85 9.38
N LEU A 157 -17.96 -12.69 10.16
CA LEU A 157 -16.85 -12.24 11.00
C LEU A 157 -15.71 -11.66 10.16
N ALA A 158 -15.30 -12.35 9.10
CA ALA A 158 -14.24 -11.88 8.22
C ALA A 158 -14.63 -10.59 7.49
N ALA A 159 -15.86 -10.49 6.96
CA ALA A 159 -16.31 -9.27 6.30
C ALA A 159 -16.36 -8.06 7.25
N THR A 160 -16.78 -8.26 8.50
CA THR A 160 -16.76 -7.19 9.50
C THR A 160 -15.33 -6.76 9.90
N GLU A 161 -14.36 -7.68 9.89
CA GLU A 161 -12.96 -7.34 10.13
C GLU A 161 -12.37 -6.54 8.95
N VAL A 162 -12.71 -6.90 7.71
CA VAL A 162 -12.33 -6.09 6.54
C VAL A 162 -12.93 -4.68 6.63
N GLU A 163 -14.19 -4.54 7.04
CA GLU A 163 -14.79 -3.23 7.29
C GLU A 163 -14.05 -2.45 8.37
N ALA A 164 -13.62 -3.10 9.46
CA ALA A 164 -12.84 -2.46 10.51
C ALA A 164 -11.50 -1.93 9.97
N HIS A 165 -10.81 -2.69 9.13
CA HIS A 165 -9.60 -2.24 8.46
C HIS A 165 -9.85 -1.06 7.52
N TRP A 166 -10.85 -1.13 6.64
CA TRP A 166 -11.18 -0.01 5.74
C TRP A 166 -11.51 1.27 6.51
N ARG A 167 -12.30 1.15 7.58
CA ARG A 167 -12.63 2.28 8.46
C ARG A 167 -11.38 2.82 9.14
N GLY A 168 -10.50 1.95 9.64
CA GLY A 168 -9.25 2.33 10.29
C GLY A 168 -8.37 3.20 9.40
N VAL A 169 -8.17 2.80 8.14
CA VAL A 169 -7.37 3.60 7.17
C VAL A 169 -8.04 4.94 6.88
N LEU A 170 -9.35 4.96 6.64
CA LEU A 170 -10.08 6.20 6.34
C LEU A 170 -10.08 7.17 7.53
N VAL A 171 -10.27 6.67 8.75
CA VAL A 171 -10.23 7.49 9.98
C VAL A 171 -8.83 8.05 10.22
N ALA A 172 -7.78 7.24 10.02
CA ALA A 172 -6.40 7.71 10.13
C ALA A 172 -6.10 8.82 9.12
N ASN A 173 -6.74 8.80 7.94
CA ASN A 173 -6.61 9.81 6.89
C ASN A 173 -7.71 10.90 6.95
N GLY A 174 -8.12 11.30 8.16
CA GLY A 174 -8.96 12.49 8.37
C GLY A 174 -10.47 12.29 8.29
N ARG A 175 -10.98 11.04 8.19
CA ARG A 175 -12.44 10.76 8.13
C ARG A 175 -13.07 10.36 9.47
N SER A 176 -12.51 10.79 10.59
CA SER A 176 -13.05 10.53 11.93
C SER A 176 -14.48 11.07 12.09
N GLY A 177 -15.34 10.34 12.82
CA GLY A 177 -16.70 10.80 13.17
C GLY A 177 -17.74 10.72 12.04
N GLN A 178 -17.36 10.24 10.85
CA GLN A 178 -18.27 10.12 9.71
C GLN A 178 -18.89 8.72 9.62
N LYS A 179 -20.14 8.65 9.14
CA LYS A 179 -20.78 7.37 8.78
C LYS A 179 -20.21 6.90 7.43
N LEU A 180 -19.21 6.04 7.49
CA LEU A 180 -18.58 5.43 6.32
C LEU A 180 -19.46 4.34 5.71
N ASN A 181 -19.47 4.27 4.37
CA ASN A 181 -20.16 3.26 3.57
C ASN A 181 -19.26 2.72 2.45
N THR A 182 -19.77 1.84 1.60
CA THR A 182 -18.98 1.19 0.53
C THR A 182 -18.44 2.15 -0.53
N ASN A 183 -19.10 3.28 -0.79
CA ASN A 183 -18.56 4.34 -1.66
C ASN A 183 -17.36 5.07 -1.04
N ASP A 184 -17.18 4.96 0.27
CA ASP A 184 -16.01 5.46 0.97
C ASP A 184 -14.90 4.41 0.95
N TYR A 185 -15.23 3.14 1.22
CA TYR A 185 -14.28 2.03 1.25
C TYR A 185 -13.60 1.80 -0.10
N VAL A 186 -14.33 1.87 -1.21
CA VAL A 186 -13.78 1.65 -2.56
C VAL A 186 -12.69 2.66 -2.95
N ARG A 187 -12.61 3.82 -2.28
CA ARG A 187 -11.53 4.79 -2.51
C ARG A 187 -10.17 4.27 -2.09
N LEU A 188 -10.13 3.28 -1.19
CA LEU A 188 -8.91 2.62 -0.78
C LEU A 188 -8.31 1.77 -1.90
N LEU A 189 -9.12 1.31 -2.86
CA LEU A 189 -8.68 0.45 -3.96
C LEU A 189 -7.50 1.05 -4.73
N PRO A 190 -7.61 2.22 -5.40
CA PRO A 190 -6.48 2.80 -6.13
C PRO A 190 -5.38 3.32 -5.20
N VAL A 191 -5.74 3.71 -3.97
CA VAL A 191 -4.78 4.25 -2.99
C VAL A 191 -3.87 3.16 -2.43
N MET A 192 -4.36 1.94 -2.27
CA MET A 192 -3.58 0.83 -1.70
C MET A 192 -3.29 -0.27 -2.73
N ARG A 193 -3.72 -0.07 -3.98
CA ARG A 193 -3.62 -1.03 -5.10
C ARG A 193 -4.15 -2.42 -4.72
N LEU A 194 -5.32 -2.45 -4.05
CA LEU A 194 -5.84 -3.66 -3.42
C LEU A 194 -6.12 -4.80 -4.42
N ASP A 195 -6.47 -4.47 -5.66
CA ASP A 195 -6.70 -5.39 -6.78
C ASP A 195 -5.43 -6.05 -7.35
N GLN A 196 -4.25 -5.52 -7.01
CA GLN A 196 -2.97 -6.08 -7.44
C GLN A 196 -2.44 -7.16 -6.50
N TYR A 197 -3.07 -7.36 -5.34
CA TYR A 197 -2.70 -8.44 -4.44
C TYR A 197 -3.31 -9.78 -4.88
N ALA A 198 -2.51 -10.83 -4.82
CA ALA A 198 -2.98 -12.20 -4.90
C ALA A 198 -2.37 -13.02 -3.77
N VAL A 199 -3.20 -13.79 -3.05
CA VAL A 199 -2.76 -14.61 -1.91
C VAL A 199 -3.12 -16.08 -2.14
N GLY A 200 -2.10 -16.93 -2.10
CA GLY A 200 -2.23 -18.38 -2.05
C GLY A 200 -2.29 -18.89 -0.60
N PHE A 201 -2.74 -20.13 -0.46
CA PHE A 201 -2.91 -20.83 0.81
C PHE A 201 -1.96 -22.02 0.85
N ARG A 202 -0.93 -21.98 1.69
CA ARG A 202 0.11 -23.02 1.73
C ARG A 202 -0.43 -24.41 2.05
N PRO A 203 -1.42 -24.58 2.96
CA PRO A 203 -2.04 -25.89 3.18
C PRO A 203 -2.87 -26.41 2.01
N TYR A 204 -3.25 -25.52 1.08
CA TYR A 204 -4.13 -25.83 -0.06
C TYR A 204 -3.48 -25.37 -1.38
N PRO A 205 -2.30 -25.92 -1.76
CA PRO A 205 -1.48 -25.41 -2.88
C PRO A 205 -2.12 -25.62 -4.26
N TRP A 206 -3.16 -26.45 -4.36
CA TRP A 206 -3.92 -26.66 -5.60
C TRP A 206 -4.97 -25.58 -5.87
N LEU A 207 -5.25 -24.70 -4.90
CA LEU A 207 -6.12 -23.55 -5.12
C LEU A 207 -5.37 -22.44 -5.85
N THR A 208 -5.98 -21.88 -6.89
CA THR A 208 -5.48 -20.66 -7.53
C THR A 208 -5.39 -19.53 -6.51
N PRO A 209 -4.30 -18.72 -6.50
CA PRO A 209 -4.19 -17.55 -5.65
C PRO A 209 -5.42 -16.63 -5.77
N ILE A 210 -5.94 -16.21 -4.63
CA ILE A 210 -7.18 -15.43 -4.55
C ILE A 210 -6.85 -13.94 -4.64
N ARG A 211 -7.61 -13.24 -5.47
CA ARG A 211 -7.60 -11.78 -5.62
C ARG A 211 -8.92 -11.20 -5.12
N PRO A 212 -9.10 -11.01 -3.81
CA PRO A 212 -10.43 -10.74 -3.25
C PRO A 212 -10.97 -9.35 -3.61
N PHE A 213 -10.12 -8.44 -4.10
CA PHE A 213 -10.52 -7.11 -4.56
C PHE A 213 -10.55 -6.97 -6.09
N ALA A 214 -10.33 -8.06 -6.84
CA ALA A 214 -10.38 -8.02 -8.30
C ALA A 214 -11.78 -7.60 -8.80
N GLY A 215 -11.81 -6.65 -9.72
CA GLY A 215 -13.05 -6.13 -10.31
C GLY A 215 -13.84 -5.15 -9.43
N TRP A 216 -13.41 -4.90 -8.19
CA TRP A 216 -14.05 -3.92 -7.31
C TRP A 216 -13.98 -2.54 -7.95
N ASN A 217 -15.09 -1.78 -7.96
CA ASN A 217 -15.10 -0.47 -8.59
C ASN A 217 -16.15 0.48 -8.00
N SER A 218 -16.00 1.77 -8.32
CA SER A 218 -16.80 2.84 -7.72
C SER A 218 -18.23 2.97 -8.28
N GLN A 219 -18.59 2.26 -9.36
CA GLN A 219 -19.93 2.36 -9.95
C GLN A 219 -20.97 1.61 -9.12
N ASP A 220 -20.61 0.42 -8.65
CA ASP A 220 -21.40 -0.33 -7.69
C ASP A 220 -20.49 -1.03 -6.67
N PRO A 221 -19.96 -0.29 -5.69
CA PRO A 221 -18.94 -0.79 -4.76
C PRO A 221 -19.36 -2.02 -3.97
N THR A 222 -20.66 -2.19 -3.72
CA THR A 222 -21.15 -3.37 -3.01
C THR A 222 -21.24 -4.56 -3.97
N LYS A 223 -21.95 -4.41 -5.11
CA LYS A 223 -22.18 -5.53 -6.04
C LYS A 223 -20.92 -6.01 -6.76
N THR A 224 -19.98 -5.10 -7.00
CA THR A 224 -18.75 -5.42 -7.73
C THR A 224 -17.71 -6.12 -6.87
N LEU A 225 -18.01 -6.34 -5.58
CA LEU A 225 -17.21 -7.14 -4.65
C LEU A 225 -18.02 -8.36 -4.20
N PRO A 226 -17.99 -9.50 -4.95
CA PRO A 226 -18.98 -10.56 -4.81
C PRO A 226 -19.12 -11.14 -3.40
N TRP A 227 -18.00 -11.40 -2.72
CA TRP A 227 -18.01 -11.94 -1.36
C TRP A 227 -18.61 -10.95 -0.35
N TYR A 228 -18.42 -9.65 -0.58
CA TYR A 228 -18.96 -8.60 0.29
C TYR A 228 -20.45 -8.36 0.00
N ASP A 229 -20.89 -8.43 -1.25
CA ASP A 229 -22.33 -8.42 -1.56
C ASP A 229 -23.04 -9.64 -0.94
N ALA A 230 -22.46 -10.83 -1.07
CA ALA A 230 -22.98 -12.04 -0.45
C ALA A 230 -23.11 -11.90 1.08
N TYR A 231 -22.07 -11.37 1.74
CA TYR A 231 -22.14 -11.02 3.16
C TYR A 231 -23.32 -10.09 3.47
N ASN A 232 -23.50 -9.01 2.71
CA ASN A 232 -24.60 -8.07 2.94
C ASN A 232 -25.97 -8.73 2.74
N ARG A 233 -26.15 -9.52 1.68
CA ARG A 233 -27.39 -10.26 1.44
C ARG A 233 -27.71 -11.23 2.59
N VAL A 234 -26.74 -12.03 3.01
CA VAL A 234 -26.88 -13.00 4.12
C VAL A 234 -27.10 -12.34 5.49
N LYS A 235 -26.54 -11.15 5.69
CA LYS A 235 -26.74 -10.34 6.90
C LYS A 235 -28.16 -9.80 7.00
N HIS A 236 -28.72 -9.35 5.88
CA HIS A 236 -30.05 -8.73 5.83
C HIS A 236 -31.20 -9.73 5.63
N ASP A 237 -30.97 -10.83 4.92
CA ASP A 237 -31.98 -11.85 4.62
C ASP A 237 -31.39 -13.26 4.72
N ARG A 238 -31.21 -13.74 5.96
CA ARG A 238 -30.62 -15.05 6.21
C ARG A 238 -31.51 -16.22 5.75
N GLU A 239 -32.82 -16.03 5.63
CA GLU A 239 -33.76 -17.13 5.37
C GLU A 239 -33.75 -17.49 3.88
N THR A 240 -33.67 -16.49 3.00
CA THR A 240 -33.66 -16.73 1.56
C THR A 240 -32.26 -16.75 0.96
N GLN A 241 -31.30 -16.06 1.56
CA GLN A 241 -29.95 -15.89 0.99
C GLN A 241 -28.89 -16.81 1.64
N PHE A 242 -29.28 -17.78 2.48
CA PHE A 242 -28.32 -18.63 3.19
C PHE A 242 -27.30 -19.33 2.27
N SER A 243 -27.74 -19.74 1.09
CA SER A 243 -26.90 -20.39 0.06
C SER A 243 -25.82 -19.49 -0.55
N ASP A 244 -25.89 -18.18 -0.30
CA ASP A 244 -24.86 -17.25 -0.71
C ASP A 244 -23.66 -17.26 0.24
N ALA A 245 -23.78 -17.82 1.44
CA ALA A 245 -22.66 -17.99 2.35
C ALA A 245 -21.76 -19.17 1.92
N ARG A 246 -21.14 -19.06 0.74
CA ARG A 246 -20.30 -20.10 0.13
C ARG A 246 -18.88 -20.10 0.69
N LEU A 247 -18.26 -21.27 0.69
CA LEU A 247 -16.86 -21.46 1.11
C LEU A 247 -15.93 -20.52 0.32
N GLU A 248 -16.17 -20.36 -0.98
CA GLU A 248 -15.45 -19.40 -1.82
C GLU A 248 -15.44 -17.97 -1.25
N HIS A 249 -16.59 -17.48 -0.79
CA HIS A 249 -16.69 -16.11 -0.25
C HIS A 249 -15.99 -15.99 1.10
N THR A 250 -15.96 -17.05 1.92
CA THR A 250 -15.15 -17.06 3.14
C THR A 250 -13.66 -16.99 2.86
N PHE A 251 -13.16 -17.77 1.90
CA PHE A 251 -11.76 -17.70 1.45
C PHE A 251 -11.39 -16.29 0.98
N ASN A 252 -12.26 -15.66 0.18
CA ASN A 252 -12.07 -14.27 -0.26
C ASN A 252 -12.05 -13.28 0.91
N ALA A 253 -13.00 -13.36 1.84
CA ALA A 253 -13.09 -12.45 2.98
C ALA A 253 -11.87 -12.59 3.93
N VAL A 254 -11.43 -13.82 4.21
CA VAL A 254 -10.23 -14.08 5.03
C VAL A 254 -8.96 -13.57 4.32
N ALA A 255 -8.82 -13.84 3.02
CA ALA A 255 -7.71 -13.30 2.22
C ALA A 255 -7.71 -11.76 2.21
N ALA A 256 -8.89 -11.13 2.17
CA ALA A 256 -9.03 -9.68 2.23
C ALA A 256 -8.52 -9.11 3.55
N CYS A 257 -8.76 -9.76 4.71
CA CYS A 257 -8.18 -9.34 5.99
C CYS A 257 -6.64 -9.34 5.95
N VAL A 258 -6.06 -10.42 5.44
CA VAL A 258 -4.60 -10.60 5.33
C VAL A 258 -3.99 -9.55 4.39
N ILE A 259 -4.63 -9.30 3.25
CA ILE A 259 -4.20 -8.24 2.32
C ILE A 259 -4.32 -6.88 2.98
N MET A 260 -5.39 -6.58 3.72
CA MET A 260 -5.53 -5.30 4.41
C MET A 260 -4.44 -5.08 5.46
N LEU A 261 -4.02 -6.11 6.20
CA LEU A 261 -2.86 -6.02 7.10
C LEU A 261 -1.57 -5.73 6.34
N ALA A 262 -1.33 -6.42 5.23
CA ALA A 262 -0.14 -6.20 4.42
C ALA A 262 -0.13 -4.85 3.68
N ALA A 263 -1.28 -4.37 3.23
CA ALA A 263 -1.41 -3.09 2.54
C ALA A 263 -1.27 -1.91 3.51
N GLN A 264 -1.67 -2.08 4.77
CA GLN A 264 -1.45 -1.08 5.81
C GLN A 264 -0.01 -1.10 6.33
N TYR A 265 0.53 -2.27 6.65
CA TYR A 265 1.73 -2.39 7.46
C TYR A 265 2.84 -3.24 6.85
N THR A 266 2.74 -3.63 5.57
CA THR A 266 3.65 -4.57 4.86
C THR A 266 3.42 -6.03 5.26
N PRO A 267 3.70 -7.01 4.38
CA PRO A 267 3.56 -8.43 4.72
C PRO A 267 4.39 -8.86 5.94
N SER A 268 5.63 -8.37 6.08
CA SER A 268 6.54 -8.80 7.14
C SER A 268 6.09 -8.34 8.53
N ILE A 269 5.61 -7.11 8.65
CA ILE A 269 5.13 -6.56 9.93
C ILE A 269 3.66 -6.92 10.16
N GLY A 270 2.80 -6.73 9.16
CA GLY A 270 1.35 -6.95 9.28
C GLY A 270 0.99 -8.40 9.58
N LEU A 271 1.77 -9.37 9.10
CA LEU A 271 1.61 -10.77 9.48
C LEU A 271 2.48 -11.18 10.68
N GLY A 272 3.34 -10.30 11.18
CA GLY A 272 4.15 -10.55 12.38
C GLY A 272 5.25 -11.60 12.20
N GLY A 273 6.05 -11.50 11.13
CA GLY A 273 7.28 -12.26 10.83
C GLY A 273 7.46 -13.63 11.49
N HIS A 274 7.39 -14.72 10.72
CA HIS A 274 7.43 -16.13 11.20
C HIS A 274 6.22 -16.55 12.06
N SER A 275 5.08 -15.90 11.88
CA SER A 275 3.81 -16.28 12.52
C SER A 275 3.09 -17.42 11.79
N ASP A 276 2.06 -17.99 12.45
CA ASP A 276 1.11 -18.92 11.84
C ASP A 276 0.49 -18.36 10.56
N LEU A 277 0.23 -17.05 10.49
CA LEU A 277 -0.28 -16.40 9.29
C LEU A 277 0.71 -16.52 8.13
N SER A 278 2.00 -16.26 8.37
CA SER A 278 3.02 -16.41 7.32
C SER A 278 3.24 -17.86 6.88
N SER A 279 2.92 -18.83 7.75
CA SER A 279 2.92 -20.27 7.44
C SER A 279 1.66 -20.73 6.69
N PHE A 280 0.55 -20.01 6.82
CA PHE A 280 -0.72 -20.35 6.17
C PHE A 280 -0.87 -19.65 4.82
N PHE A 281 -0.45 -18.40 4.73
CA PHE A 281 -0.60 -17.56 3.54
C PHE A 281 0.72 -17.39 2.78
N GLN A 282 0.61 -17.23 1.47
CA GLN A 282 1.70 -16.84 0.59
C GLN A 282 1.21 -15.74 -0.34
N PHE A 283 1.84 -14.56 -0.29
CA PHE A 283 1.61 -13.55 -1.32
C PHE A 283 2.20 -14.04 -2.64
N ALA A 284 1.33 -14.36 -3.60
CA ALA A 284 1.72 -14.71 -4.96
C ALA A 284 2.00 -13.43 -5.77
N GLU A 285 1.25 -12.36 -5.50
CA GLU A 285 1.44 -11.05 -6.11
C GLU A 285 1.28 -9.95 -5.06
N THR A 286 2.09 -8.91 -5.20
CA THR A 286 2.04 -7.67 -4.43
C THR A 286 2.06 -6.49 -5.39
N PRO A 287 1.49 -5.34 -5.00
CA PRO A 287 1.44 -4.19 -5.88
C PRO A 287 2.82 -3.75 -6.34
N GLU A 288 2.93 -3.50 -7.63
CA GLU A 288 4.05 -2.75 -8.19
C GLU A 288 3.83 -1.28 -7.88
N TRP A 289 4.91 -0.53 -7.71
CA TRP A 289 4.86 0.91 -7.49
C TRP A 289 5.85 1.56 -8.43
N THR A 290 5.66 2.83 -8.74
CA THR A 290 6.69 3.58 -9.45
C THR A 290 7.63 4.25 -8.44
N PRO A 291 8.85 4.62 -8.83
CA PRO A 291 9.77 5.33 -7.93
C PRO A 291 9.16 6.62 -7.35
N GLU A 292 8.34 7.33 -8.12
CA GLU A 292 7.64 8.57 -7.74
C GLU A 292 6.71 8.36 -6.53
N GLN A 293 6.11 7.17 -6.43
CA GLN A 293 5.13 6.82 -5.39
C GLN A 293 5.76 6.25 -4.12
N SER A 294 7.09 6.18 -4.07
CA SER A 294 7.83 5.68 -2.91
C SER A 294 7.87 6.73 -1.80
N TYR A 295 7.89 6.26 -0.55
CA TYR A 295 8.32 7.12 0.55
C TYR A 295 9.83 7.32 0.47
N ALA A 296 10.30 8.53 0.80
CA ALA A 296 11.72 8.86 0.78
C ALA A 296 12.23 9.20 2.18
N SER A 297 13.32 8.57 2.60
CA SER A 297 14.07 8.90 3.82
C SER A 297 15.42 9.51 3.45
N ILE A 298 15.78 10.60 4.11
CA ILE A 298 17.05 11.31 3.95
C ILE A 298 18.10 10.97 5.01
N SER A 299 17.78 10.20 6.05
CA SER A 299 18.76 9.70 7.01
C SER A 299 19.01 8.21 6.82
N HIS A 300 20.29 7.81 6.93
CA HIS A 300 20.69 6.43 7.18
C HIS A 300 20.36 5.99 8.62
N ASP A 301 20.33 6.95 9.54
CA ASP A 301 19.85 6.73 10.90
C ASP A 301 18.33 6.61 10.89
N GLN A 302 17.90 5.43 11.30
CA GLN A 302 16.52 5.01 11.45
C GLN A 302 15.81 5.92 12.47
N ASP A 303 15.31 7.08 12.03
CA ASP A 303 14.27 7.92 12.64
C ASP A 303 14.46 9.40 12.24
N GLY A 304 14.49 9.68 10.93
CA GLY A 304 14.05 11.01 10.50
C GLY A 304 12.61 11.19 11.01
N ARG A 305 12.28 12.34 11.63
CA ARG A 305 10.92 12.58 12.16
C ARG A 305 9.93 12.51 11.01
N TRP A 306 9.31 11.35 10.82
CA TRP A 306 8.31 11.14 9.80
C TRP A 306 7.12 12.05 10.07
N VAL A 307 6.65 12.71 9.02
CA VAL A 307 5.52 13.63 9.06
C VAL A 307 4.35 12.94 8.38
N PRO A 308 3.32 12.53 9.14
CA PRO A 308 2.15 11.94 8.54
C PRO A 308 1.34 13.00 7.78
N VAL A 309 0.89 12.63 6.59
CA VAL A 309 -0.04 13.41 5.78
C VAL A 309 -1.25 12.57 5.43
N ASP A 310 -2.40 13.23 5.24
CA ASP A 310 -3.59 12.54 4.79
C ASP A 310 -3.54 12.34 3.27
N HIS A 311 -3.99 11.17 2.79
CA HIS A 311 -4.03 10.91 1.36
C HIS A 311 -5.10 11.78 0.67
N PRO A 312 -4.77 12.58 -0.36
CA PRO A 312 -5.70 13.55 -0.95
C PRO A 312 -6.95 12.92 -1.59
N ALA A 313 -6.86 11.67 -2.05
CA ALA A 313 -8.04 10.93 -2.54
C ALA A 313 -8.98 10.41 -1.44
N LEU A 314 -8.49 10.30 -0.20
CA LEU A 314 -9.24 9.79 0.95
C LEU A 314 -9.87 10.92 1.77
N VAL A 315 -9.18 12.06 1.89
CA VAL A 315 -9.77 13.30 2.37
C VAL A 315 -10.76 13.78 1.33
N ARG A 316 -12.00 14.15 1.69
CA ARG A 316 -12.90 14.80 0.74
C ARG A 316 -13.26 16.21 1.18
N LYS A 317 -13.31 17.09 0.18
CA LYS A 317 -14.23 18.22 0.12
C LYS A 317 -15.66 17.76 0.41
#